data_AF-A0A6J8DX04-F1
#
_entry.id   AF-A0A6J8DX04-F1
#
_cell.length_a   1.000
_cell.length_b   1.000
_cell.length_c   1.000
_cell.angle_alpha   90.00
_cell.angle_beta   90.00
_cell.angle_gamma   90.00
#
_symmetry.space_group_name_H-M   'P 1'
#
loop_
_entity.id
_entity.type
_entity.pdbx_description
1 polymer ?
#
loop_
_entity_poly.entity_id
_entity_poly.type
_entity_poly.pdbx_seq_one_letter_code
_entity_poly.pdbx_strand_id
1 'polypeptide(L)'
;MEFKIFGATGTSVRVKHTGLITWAPGHNLEYTCNVDTTYYPFDTQMCGMEVMMWGYSSEELTFMTSRTDINISYFQINNEWELMYTSAVEINSSTLSPRVLIETHFKRRPLYNVMNLIFPVMFLALLNLFVFLLPQDSSERVGFSVTLLLANVMFLTIADNMLQGTAIPRMSAICIALLLNLCYSGLIVVTVIISGNIYHKSDEEVISKWIVKFVQIDKLFRSSHKQVSSELIIANVKKE
;
A
#
# COMPACT_ATOMS: atom_id res chain seq x y z
N MET A 1 -14.31 -9.44 -17.75
CA MET A 1 -15.51 -9.65 -16.93
C MET A 1 -15.90 -11.10 -17.07
N GLU A 2 -15.79 -11.86 -15.99
CA GLU A 2 -16.20 -13.26 -15.95
C GLU A 2 -17.66 -13.31 -15.51
N PHE A 3 -18.54 -13.90 -16.34
CA PHE A 3 -19.96 -14.02 -16.01
C PHE A 3 -20.19 -15.35 -15.29
N LYS A 4 -20.71 -15.30 -14.06
CA LYS A 4 -21.16 -16.48 -13.32
C LYS A 4 -22.69 -16.58 -13.40
N ILE A 5 -23.19 -17.73 -13.83
CA ILE A 5 -24.63 -17.99 -13.90
C ILE A 5 -25.17 -18.15 -12.48
N PHE A 6 -26.23 -17.39 -12.16
CA PHE A 6 -26.92 -17.50 -10.89
C PHE A 6 -27.99 -18.60 -10.95
N GLY A 7 -27.92 -19.57 -10.04
CA GLY A 7 -28.93 -20.62 -9.89
C GLY A 7 -28.39 -22.01 -10.19
N ALA A 8 -28.10 -22.76 -9.12
CA ALA A 8 -27.68 -24.15 -9.20
C ALA A 8 -28.87 -25.12 -9.14
N THR A 9 -28.69 -26.31 -9.71
CA THR A 9 -29.57 -27.46 -9.50
C THR A 9 -29.50 -27.89 -8.03
N GLY A 10 -30.65 -27.91 -7.34
CA GLY A 10 -30.74 -28.36 -5.94
C GLY A 10 -31.17 -27.32 -4.91
N THR A 11 -31.49 -26.08 -5.31
CA THR A 11 -32.07 -25.09 -4.38
C THR A 11 -33.60 -25.20 -4.36
N SER A 12 -34.18 -25.36 -3.16
CA SER A 12 -35.63 -25.47 -3.01
C SER A 12 -36.31 -24.13 -3.23
N VAL A 13 -37.43 -24.16 -3.95
CA VAL A 13 -38.27 -23.00 -4.23
C VAL A 13 -39.54 -23.10 -3.39
N ARG A 14 -40.02 -21.98 -2.84
CA ARG A 14 -41.29 -21.93 -2.11
C ARG A 14 -42.38 -21.41 -3.04
N VAL A 15 -43.46 -22.17 -3.17
CA VAL A 15 -44.61 -21.80 -4.01
C VAL A 15 -45.82 -21.59 -3.11
N LYS A 16 -46.43 -20.40 -3.18
CA LYS A 16 -47.71 -20.12 -2.51
C LYS A 16 -48.89 -20.55 -3.39
N HIS A 17 -50.04 -20.79 -2.78
CA HIS A 17 -51.29 -21.12 -3.49
C HIS A 17 -51.75 -20.04 -4.49
N THR A 18 -51.26 -18.79 -4.35
CA THR A 18 -51.54 -17.70 -5.30
C THR A 18 -50.69 -17.78 -6.58
N GLY A 19 -49.78 -18.76 -6.69
CA GLY A 19 -48.78 -18.81 -7.75
C GLY A 19 -47.56 -17.93 -7.50
N LEU A 20 -47.46 -17.24 -6.36
CA LEU A 20 -46.27 -16.49 -6.00
C LEU A 20 -45.12 -17.44 -5.67
N ILE A 21 -44.04 -17.32 -6.43
CA ILE A 21 -42.82 -18.11 -6.29
C ILE A 21 -41.78 -17.28 -5.52
N THR A 22 -41.17 -17.87 -4.50
CA THR A 22 -40.07 -17.26 -3.74
C THR A 22 -38.85 -18.15 -3.80
N TRP A 23 -37.75 -17.59 -4.27
CA TRP A 23 -36.47 -18.27 -4.40
C TRP A 23 -35.37 -17.40 -3.79
N ALA A 24 -34.59 -17.99 -2.87
CA ALA A 24 -33.53 -17.31 -2.12
C ALA A 24 -32.30 -18.23 -2.02
N PRO A 25 -31.55 -18.40 -3.11
CA PRO A 25 -30.34 -19.20 -3.11
C PRO A 25 -29.20 -18.47 -2.37
N GLY A 26 -28.40 -19.20 -1.60
CA GLY A 26 -27.12 -18.71 -1.08
C GLY A 26 -25.99 -19.06 -2.04
N HIS A 27 -25.12 -18.09 -2.35
CA HIS A 27 -23.97 -18.33 -3.24
C HIS A 27 -22.78 -17.44 -2.83
N ASN A 28 -21.56 -17.97 -2.98
CA ASN A 28 -20.33 -17.19 -2.85
C ASN A 28 -20.04 -16.52 -4.19
N LEU A 29 -20.00 -15.19 -4.21
CA LEU A 29 -19.76 -14.41 -5.43
C LEU A 29 -18.34 -13.85 -5.40
N GLU A 30 -17.59 -14.18 -6.43
CA GLU A 30 -16.28 -13.60 -6.70
C GLU A 30 -16.42 -12.73 -7.94
N TYR A 31 -16.04 -11.47 -7.82
CA TYR A 31 -16.09 -10.50 -8.91
C TYR A 31 -14.87 -9.59 -8.84
N THR A 32 -14.46 -9.08 -9.99
CA THR A 32 -13.34 -8.16 -10.10
C THR A 32 -13.83 -6.72 -10.00
N CYS A 33 -13.14 -5.91 -9.21
CA CYS A 33 -13.42 -4.50 -9.02
C CYS A 33 -12.13 -3.68 -9.27
N ASN A 34 -12.28 -2.50 -9.87
CA ASN A 34 -11.16 -1.58 -10.04
C ASN A 34 -10.93 -0.82 -8.73
N VAL A 35 -9.78 -1.04 -8.12
CA VAL A 35 -9.38 -0.39 -6.86
C VAL A 35 -8.42 0.77 -7.11
N ASP A 36 -8.54 1.83 -6.32
CA ASP A 36 -7.62 2.98 -6.30
C ASP A 36 -6.75 2.92 -5.03
N THR A 37 -5.43 2.73 -5.20
CA THR A 37 -4.48 2.61 -4.09
C THR A 37 -3.63 3.86 -3.87
N THR A 38 -4.00 5.00 -4.48
CA THR A 38 -3.24 6.26 -4.39
C THR A 38 -2.89 6.63 -2.94
N TYR A 39 -3.85 6.50 -2.01
CA TYR A 39 -3.74 6.87 -0.59
C TYR A 39 -3.61 5.69 0.37
N TYR A 40 -3.17 4.52 -0.12
CA TYR A 40 -2.97 3.34 0.71
C TYR A 40 -2.08 3.64 1.94
N PRO A 41 -2.40 3.14 3.16
CA PRO A 41 -3.52 2.27 3.55
C PRO A 41 -4.77 3.05 4.05
N PHE A 42 -4.83 4.36 3.81
CA PHE A 42 -5.97 5.21 4.19
C PHE A 42 -6.93 5.39 3.01
N ASP A 43 -7.18 4.29 2.29
CA ASP A 43 -7.96 4.24 1.07
C ASP A 43 -9.43 3.84 1.31
N THR A 44 -10.29 4.30 0.40
CA THR A 44 -11.69 3.89 0.28
C THR A 44 -11.93 3.33 -1.10
N GLN A 45 -12.62 2.20 -1.17
CA GLN A 45 -12.90 1.48 -2.41
C GLN A 45 -14.39 1.49 -2.71
N MET A 46 -14.72 1.65 -3.98
CA MET A 46 -16.09 1.58 -4.49
C MET A 46 -16.15 0.43 -5.49
N CYS A 47 -16.95 -0.59 -5.16
CA CYS A 47 -17.09 -1.78 -5.97
C CYS A 47 -18.54 -2.01 -6.36
N GLY A 48 -18.75 -2.08 -7.67
CA GLY A 48 -20.04 -2.38 -8.29
C GLY A 48 -20.12 -3.83 -8.74
N MET A 49 -21.26 -4.46 -8.48
CA MET A 49 -21.64 -5.74 -9.05
C MET A 49 -22.94 -5.58 -9.82
N GLU A 50 -23.02 -6.15 -11.02
CA GLU A 50 -24.23 -6.12 -11.84
C GLU A 50 -24.87 -7.50 -11.88
N VAL A 51 -26.17 -7.56 -11.58
CA VAL A 51 -27.01 -8.74 -11.80
C VAL A 51 -27.89 -8.46 -13.00
N MET A 52 -27.81 -9.30 -14.03
CA MET A 52 -28.56 -9.12 -15.27
C MET A 52 -29.21 -10.43 -15.71
N MET A 53 -30.35 -10.34 -16.40
CA MET A 53 -30.93 -11.48 -17.10
C MET A 53 -30.48 -11.44 -18.56
N TRP A 54 -29.54 -12.30 -18.91
CA TRP A 54 -28.99 -12.34 -20.26
C TRP A 54 -30.03 -12.87 -21.25
N GLY A 55 -30.19 -12.18 -22.38
CA GLY A 55 -31.07 -12.61 -23.47
C GLY A 55 -32.55 -12.25 -23.31
N TYR A 56 -32.93 -11.52 -22.26
CA TYR A 56 -34.28 -10.99 -22.07
C TYR A 56 -34.31 -9.49 -22.33
N SER A 57 -35.39 -9.02 -22.96
CA SER A 57 -35.69 -7.60 -23.09
C SER A 57 -36.39 -7.07 -21.82
N SER A 58 -36.39 -5.75 -21.64
CA SER A 58 -37.11 -5.11 -20.53
C SER A 58 -38.64 -5.18 -20.67
N GLU A 59 -39.16 -5.54 -21.84
CA GLU A 59 -40.60 -5.80 -22.04
C GLU A 59 -41.00 -7.20 -21.55
N GLU A 60 -40.09 -8.18 -21.63
CA GLU A 60 -40.31 -9.55 -21.17
C GLU A 60 -40.06 -9.70 -19.67
N LEU A 61 -39.05 -8.99 -19.16
CA LEU A 61 -38.63 -9.09 -17.76
C LEU A 61 -38.13 -7.75 -17.23
N THR A 62 -38.56 -7.40 -16.02
CA THR A 62 -38.04 -6.23 -15.30
C THR A 62 -37.57 -6.64 -13.92
N PHE A 63 -36.48 -6.02 -13.47
CA PHE A 63 -36.09 -6.11 -12.07
C PHE A 63 -36.88 -5.09 -11.26
N MET A 64 -37.32 -5.51 -10.07
CA MET A 64 -37.88 -4.65 -9.04
C MET A 64 -37.19 -4.97 -7.72
N THR A 65 -36.54 -3.98 -7.13
CA THR A 65 -35.91 -4.05 -5.82
C THR A 65 -36.89 -3.56 -4.77
N SER A 66 -36.96 -4.27 -3.65
CA SER A 66 -37.77 -3.84 -2.50
C SER A 66 -37.08 -2.78 -1.66
N ARG A 67 -35.76 -2.59 -1.87
CA ARG A 67 -34.87 -1.73 -1.11
C ARG A 67 -33.84 -1.10 -2.04
N THR A 68 -33.43 0.12 -1.72
CA THR A 68 -32.34 0.82 -2.42
C THR A 68 -30.96 0.46 -1.84
N ASP A 69 -30.89 -0.44 -0.86
CA ASP A 69 -29.70 -0.85 -0.14
C ASP A 69 -29.65 -2.38 0.05
N ILE A 70 -28.46 -2.90 0.35
CA ILE A 70 -28.28 -4.32 0.67
C ILE A 70 -28.72 -4.55 2.11
N ASN A 71 -29.47 -5.63 2.36
CA ASN A 71 -29.82 -6.01 3.72
C ASN A 71 -28.59 -6.54 4.49
N ILE A 72 -28.03 -5.73 5.37
CA ILE A 72 -26.83 -6.03 6.17
C ILE A 72 -27.12 -6.76 7.49
N SER A 73 -28.34 -7.26 7.73
CA SER A 73 -28.71 -7.92 9.00
C SER A 73 -27.85 -9.16 9.33
N TYR A 74 -27.33 -9.84 8.31
CA TYR A 74 -26.47 -11.01 8.43
C TYR A 74 -25.00 -10.71 8.11
N PHE A 75 -24.63 -9.43 7.99
CA PHE A 75 -23.28 -9.02 7.65
C PHE A 75 -22.33 -9.29 8.82
N GLN A 76 -21.21 -9.97 8.54
CA GLN A 76 -20.15 -10.18 9.51
C GLN A 76 -19.08 -9.10 9.36
N ILE A 77 -18.72 -8.47 10.48
CA ILE A 77 -17.71 -7.42 10.52
C ILE A 77 -16.35 -7.99 10.13
N ASN A 78 -15.65 -7.31 9.22
CA ASN A 78 -14.32 -7.67 8.77
C ASN A 78 -13.23 -6.85 9.52
N ASN A 79 -12.08 -7.48 9.78
CA ASN A 79 -10.96 -6.88 10.52
C ASN A 79 -10.06 -5.98 9.66
N GLU A 80 -10.14 -6.10 8.34
CA GLU A 80 -9.36 -5.31 7.38
C GLU A 80 -10.22 -4.23 6.73
N TRP A 81 -11.51 -4.49 6.53
CA TRP A 81 -12.43 -3.61 5.81
C TRP A 81 -13.65 -3.25 6.64
N GLU A 82 -14.03 -1.98 6.57
CA GLU A 82 -15.26 -1.43 7.13
C GLU A 82 -16.24 -1.14 6.00
N LEU A 83 -17.45 -1.71 6.08
CA LEU A 83 -18.53 -1.41 5.15
C LEU A 83 -19.12 -0.05 5.52
N MET A 84 -19.02 0.93 4.61
CA MET A 84 -19.48 2.29 4.85
C MET A 84 -20.97 2.46 4.48
N TYR A 85 -21.31 2.13 3.24
CA TYR A 85 -22.69 2.14 2.76
C TYR A 85 -22.83 1.26 1.51
N THR A 86 -24.07 0.95 1.17
CA THR A 86 -24.45 0.13 0.01
C THR A 86 -25.57 0.81 -0.75
N SER A 87 -25.58 0.66 -2.07
CA SER A 87 -26.63 1.15 -2.95
C SER A 87 -27.06 0.05 -3.91
N ALA A 88 -28.34 0.03 -4.28
CA ALA A 88 -28.90 -0.84 -5.29
C ALA A 88 -29.78 -0.01 -6.23
N VAL A 89 -29.40 0.03 -7.51
CA VAL A 89 -30.04 0.83 -8.55
C VAL A 89 -30.52 -0.09 -9.67
N GLU A 90 -31.82 -0.01 -9.94
CA GLU A 90 -32.43 -0.70 -11.08
C GLU A 90 -32.12 0.05 -12.38
N ILE A 91 -31.73 -0.71 -13.41
CA ILE A 91 -31.48 -0.19 -14.75
C ILE A 91 -32.33 -1.00 -15.72
N ASN A 92 -33.58 -0.55 -15.89
CA ASN A 92 -34.53 -1.10 -16.86
C ASN A 92 -34.56 -0.15 -18.08
N SER A 93 -33.79 -0.44 -19.12
CA SER A 93 -33.78 0.33 -20.38
C SER A 93 -34.46 -0.47 -21.49
N SER A 94 -35.13 0.19 -22.43
CA SER A 94 -35.75 -0.48 -23.60
C SER A 94 -34.73 -1.09 -24.56
N THR A 95 -33.48 -0.60 -24.55
CA THR A 95 -32.43 -1.00 -25.49
C THR A 95 -31.41 -1.99 -24.92
N LEU A 96 -31.43 -2.22 -23.60
CA LEU A 96 -30.44 -3.05 -22.91
C LEU A 96 -31.18 -4.11 -22.08
N SER A 97 -30.51 -5.24 -21.85
CA SER A 97 -31.03 -6.25 -20.93
C SER A 97 -31.29 -5.63 -19.55
N PRO A 98 -32.42 -5.97 -18.90
CA PRO A 98 -32.72 -5.48 -17.56
C PRO A 98 -31.61 -5.91 -16.61
N ARG A 99 -31.16 -4.99 -15.76
CA ARG A 99 -30.08 -5.25 -14.78
C ARG A 99 -30.25 -4.44 -13.51
N VAL A 100 -29.62 -4.89 -12.44
CA VAL A 100 -29.51 -4.18 -11.17
C VAL A 100 -28.03 -3.96 -10.88
N LEU A 101 -27.65 -2.71 -10.67
CA LEU A 101 -26.32 -2.33 -10.22
C LEU A 101 -26.34 -2.24 -8.70
N ILE A 102 -25.45 -2.99 -8.05
CA ILE A 102 -25.29 -3.01 -6.62
C ILE A 102 -23.90 -2.46 -6.31
N GLU A 103 -23.84 -1.33 -5.62
CA GLU A 103 -22.61 -0.66 -5.25
C GLU A 103 -22.33 -0.83 -3.76
N THR A 104 -21.07 -1.10 -3.44
CA THR A 104 -20.59 -1.29 -2.08
C THR A 104 -19.38 -0.40 -1.85
N HIS A 105 -19.40 0.35 -0.76
CA HIS A 105 -18.31 1.23 -0.37
C HIS A 105 -17.61 0.67 0.85
N PHE A 106 -16.32 0.38 0.69
CA PHE A 106 -15.47 -0.15 1.74
C PHE A 106 -14.38 0.85 2.12
N LYS A 107 -14.07 0.93 3.40
CA LYS A 107 -12.95 1.70 3.94
C LYS A 107 -11.96 0.75 4.61
N ARG A 108 -10.67 0.88 4.30
CA ARG A 108 -9.64 0.03 4.91
C ARG A 108 -9.40 0.45 6.36
N ARG A 109 -9.20 -0.52 7.25
CA ARG A 109 -8.71 -0.31 8.62
C ARG A 109 -7.18 -0.23 8.58
N PRO A 110 -6.56 0.95 8.78
CA PRO A 110 -5.16 1.16 8.42
C PRO A 110 -4.16 0.60 9.44
N LEU A 111 -4.60 0.31 10.68
CA LEU A 111 -3.69 0.07 11.82
C LEU A 111 -2.70 -1.07 11.56
N TYR A 112 -3.16 -2.19 11.02
CA TYR A 112 -2.31 -3.34 10.72
C TYR A 112 -1.22 -2.99 9.70
N ASN A 113 -1.60 -2.31 8.62
CA ASN A 113 -0.70 -1.92 7.53
C ASN A 113 0.26 -0.80 7.98
N VAL A 114 -0.19 0.11 8.85
CA VAL A 114 0.68 1.13 9.46
C VAL A 114 1.78 0.47 10.29
N MET A 115 1.44 -0.49 11.14
CA MET A 115 2.42 -1.14 12.02
C MET A 115 3.38 -2.08 11.27
N ASN A 116 2.90 -2.79 10.24
CA ASN A 116 3.70 -3.82 9.57
C ASN A 116 4.37 -3.37 8.27
N LEU A 117 3.96 -2.23 7.70
CA LEU A 117 4.55 -1.69 6.47
C LEU A 117 5.16 -0.32 6.70
N ILE A 118 4.39 0.65 7.21
CA ILE A 118 4.87 2.04 7.34
C ILE A 118 5.95 2.14 8.41
N PHE A 119 5.74 1.54 9.58
CA PHE A 119 6.68 1.65 10.69
C PHE A 119 8.08 1.04 10.36
N PRO A 120 8.20 -0.17 9.79
CA PRO A 120 9.49 -0.70 9.35
C PRO A 120 10.20 0.16 8.30
N VAL A 121 9.45 0.75 7.36
CA VAL A 121 10.02 1.61 6.32
C VAL A 121 10.56 2.92 6.90
N MET A 122 9.83 3.53 7.83
CA MET A 122 10.30 4.71 8.57
C MET A 122 11.56 4.38 9.39
N PHE A 123 11.60 3.20 9.99
CA PHE A 123 12.76 2.73 10.74
C PHE A 123 13.98 2.50 9.84
N LEU A 124 13.82 1.91 8.65
CA LEU A 124 14.89 1.78 7.66
C LEU A 124 15.39 3.13 7.15
N ALA A 125 14.49 4.09 6.90
CA ALA A 125 14.85 5.45 6.53
C ALA A 125 15.70 6.14 7.61
N LEU A 126 15.37 5.91 8.88
CA LEU A 126 16.16 6.39 10.02
C LEU A 126 17.54 5.72 10.06
N LEU A 127 17.62 4.38 9.92
CA LEU A 127 18.88 3.64 9.93
C LEU A 127 19.84 4.04 8.80
N ASN A 128 19.32 4.45 7.64
CA ASN A 128 20.13 5.00 6.55
C ASN A 128 20.96 6.23 7.01
N LEU A 129 20.43 7.05 7.93
CA LEU A 129 21.18 8.19 8.49
C LEU A 129 22.32 7.75 9.43
N PHE A 130 22.13 6.63 10.14
CA PHE A 130 23.13 6.07 11.06
C PHE A 130 24.40 5.55 10.37
N VAL A 131 24.35 5.30 9.05
CA VAL A 131 25.51 4.91 8.24
C VAL A 131 26.66 5.92 8.32
N PHE A 132 26.35 7.22 8.42
CA PHE A 132 27.36 8.29 8.51
C PHE A 132 27.92 8.48 9.92
N LEU A 133 27.16 8.04 10.93
CA LEU A 133 27.59 8.04 12.33
C LEU A 133 28.65 6.96 12.59
N LEU A 134 28.65 5.86 11.83
CA LEU A 134 29.68 4.83 11.97
C LEU A 134 31.07 5.34 11.57
N PRO A 135 32.11 5.07 12.39
CA PRO A 135 33.48 5.43 12.06
C PRO A 135 33.97 4.64 10.85
N GLN A 136 34.86 5.27 10.08
CA GLN A 136 35.34 4.75 8.81
C GLN A 136 36.33 3.59 8.95
N ASP A 137 36.90 3.42 10.14
CA ASP A 137 37.79 2.31 10.50
C ASP A 137 37.06 0.97 10.61
N SER A 138 35.72 0.98 10.67
CA SER A 138 34.92 -0.23 10.74
C SER A 138 34.69 -0.81 9.34
N SER A 139 35.24 -2.00 9.08
CA SER A 139 34.94 -2.81 7.90
C SER A 139 33.44 -3.09 7.72
N GLU A 140 32.69 -3.04 8.82
CA GLU A 140 31.26 -3.34 8.86
C GLU A 140 30.38 -2.22 8.29
N ARG A 141 30.91 -1.02 8.06
CA ARG A 141 30.13 0.13 7.55
C ARG A 141 29.56 -0.14 6.15
N VAL A 142 30.33 -0.76 5.27
CA VAL A 142 29.88 -1.12 3.91
C VAL A 142 28.84 -2.23 3.98
N GLY A 143 29.09 -3.25 4.81
CA GLY A 143 28.15 -4.35 5.04
C GLY A 143 26.79 -3.86 5.52
N PHE A 144 26.78 -2.96 6.52
CA PHE A 144 25.56 -2.35 7.04
C PHE A 144 24.79 -1.53 5.97
N SER A 145 25.48 -0.74 5.15
CA SER A 145 24.82 0.00 4.06
C SER A 145 24.21 -0.93 3.00
N VAL A 146 24.89 -2.03 2.66
CA VAL A 146 24.39 -3.00 1.68
C VAL A 146 23.20 -3.78 2.24
N THR A 147 23.20 -4.16 3.52
CA THR A 147 22.05 -4.83 4.13
C THR A 147 20.84 -3.92 4.23
N LEU A 148 21.02 -2.62 4.50
CA LEU A 148 19.94 -1.62 4.42
C LEU A 148 19.39 -1.46 3.01
N LEU A 149 20.26 -1.43 1.98
CA LEU A 149 19.83 -1.37 0.58
C LEU A 149 18.96 -2.59 0.23
N LEU A 150 19.41 -3.79 0.61
CA LEU A 150 18.68 -5.02 0.38
C LEU A 150 17.32 -5.03 1.10
N ALA A 151 17.29 -4.57 2.36
CA ALA A 151 16.04 -4.44 3.11
C ALA A 151 15.05 -3.48 2.43
N ASN A 152 15.52 -2.33 1.94
CA ASN A 152 14.66 -1.39 1.18
C ASN A 152 14.08 -2.04 -0.09
N VAL A 153 14.88 -2.84 -0.82
CA VAL A 153 14.39 -3.59 -1.99
C VAL A 153 13.33 -4.61 -1.57
N MET A 154 13.55 -5.35 -0.47
CA MET A 154 12.56 -6.33 0.02
C MET A 154 11.23 -5.67 0.41
N PHE A 155 11.25 -4.53 1.11
CA PHE A 155 10.01 -3.83 1.44
C PHE A 155 9.32 -3.23 0.22
N LEU A 156 10.08 -2.78 -0.79
CA LEU A 156 9.53 -2.35 -2.07
C LEU A 156 8.83 -3.50 -2.81
N THR A 157 9.45 -4.69 -2.85
CA THR A 157 8.82 -5.85 -3.52
C THR A 157 7.60 -6.37 -2.76
N ILE A 158 7.62 -6.34 -1.41
CA ILE A 158 6.43 -6.65 -0.60
C ILE A 158 5.31 -5.66 -0.92
N ALA A 159 5.60 -4.35 -0.92
CA ALA A 159 4.61 -3.33 -1.24
C ALA A 159 4.04 -3.53 -2.65
N ASP A 160 4.91 -3.76 -3.64
CA ASP A 160 4.51 -4.01 -5.02
C ASP A 160 3.57 -5.23 -5.14
N ASN A 161 3.94 -6.38 -4.56
CA ASN A 161 3.10 -7.57 -4.58
C ASN A 161 1.75 -7.38 -3.87
N MET A 162 1.69 -6.55 -2.82
CA MET A 162 0.42 -6.23 -2.15
C MET A 162 -0.48 -5.28 -2.95
N LEU A 163 0.12 -4.45 -3.81
CA LEU A 163 -0.56 -3.41 -4.58
C LEU A 163 -0.83 -3.83 -6.04
N GLN A 164 -0.22 -4.93 -6.51
CA GLN A 164 -0.48 -5.56 -7.80
C GLN A 164 -1.95 -6.00 -7.88
N GLY A 165 -2.76 -5.23 -8.61
CA GLY A 165 -4.21 -5.46 -8.73
C GLY A 165 -5.02 -4.22 -9.12
N THR A 166 -4.39 -3.04 -9.14
CA THR A 166 -5.06 -1.79 -9.51
C THR A 166 -5.10 -1.61 -11.02
N ALA A 167 -6.29 -1.52 -11.60
CA ALA A 167 -6.46 -1.16 -13.01
C ALA A 167 -6.05 0.29 -13.33
N ILE A 168 -5.91 1.13 -12.29
CA ILE A 168 -5.52 2.53 -12.43
C ILE A 168 -3.99 2.62 -12.37
N PRO A 169 -3.31 3.21 -13.37
CA PRO A 169 -1.84 3.26 -13.45
C PRO A 169 -1.20 4.26 -12.48
N ARG A 170 -1.88 4.63 -11.39
CA ARG A 170 -1.35 5.58 -10.40
C ARG A 170 -0.54 4.81 -9.37
N MET A 171 0.77 5.09 -9.32
CA MET A 171 1.63 4.60 -8.26
C MET A 171 1.13 5.11 -6.90
N SER A 172 1.02 4.20 -5.93
CA SER A 172 0.67 4.55 -4.57
C SER A 172 1.72 5.50 -3.96
N ALA A 173 1.31 6.40 -3.09
CA ALA A 173 2.22 7.31 -2.41
C ALA A 173 3.33 6.57 -1.63
N ILE A 174 3.02 5.40 -1.06
CA ILE A 174 3.98 4.56 -0.33
C ILE A 174 5.02 3.95 -1.26
N CYS A 175 4.63 3.44 -2.43
CA CYS A 175 5.60 2.94 -3.42
C CYS A 175 6.55 4.03 -3.87
N ILE A 176 6.04 5.25 -4.09
CA ILE A 176 6.88 6.40 -4.43
C ILE A 176 7.86 6.71 -3.29
N ALA A 177 7.40 6.73 -2.03
CA ALA A 177 8.27 6.95 -0.87
C ALA A 177 9.35 5.86 -0.71
N LEU A 178 8.99 4.59 -0.94
CA LEU A 178 9.92 3.46 -0.93
C LEU A 178 10.98 3.56 -2.03
N LEU A 179 10.58 3.95 -3.25
CA LEU A 179 11.50 4.19 -4.35
C LEU A 179 12.47 5.34 -4.05
N LEU A 180 11.99 6.43 -3.44
CA LEU A 180 12.84 7.53 -3.01
C LEU A 180 13.84 7.09 -1.92
N ASN A 181 13.37 6.30 -0.94
CA ASN A 181 14.25 5.72 0.09
C ASN A 181 15.30 4.78 -0.51
N LEU A 182 14.94 3.99 -1.52
CA LEU A 182 15.87 3.11 -2.22
C LEU A 182 16.95 3.91 -2.96
N CYS A 183 16.56 4.94 -3.72
CA CYS A 183 17.50 5.85 -4.39
C CYS A 183 18.43 6.53 -3.39
N TYR A 184 17.89 7.00 -2.27
CA TYR A 184 18.67 7.63 -1.21
C TYR A 184 19.68 6.66 -0.58
N SER A 185 19.25 5.44 -0.23
CA SER A 185 20.13 4.38 0.29
C SER A 185 21.23 4.01 -0.71
N GLY A 186 20.90 3.94 -2.00
CA GLY A 186 21.88 3.70 -3.07
C GLY A 186 22.95 4.80 -3.16
N LEU A 187 22.53 6.08 -3.07
CA LEU A 187 23.48 7.20 -3.02
C LEU A 187 24.39 7.11 -1.79
N ILE A 188 23.85 6.73 -0.63
CA ILE A 188 24.65 6.52 0.59
C ILE A 188 25.72 5.46 0.36
N VAL A 189 25.36 4.29 -0.18
CA VAL A 189 26.32 3.20 -0.48
C VAL A 189 27.46 3.71 -1.37
N VAL A 190 27.15 4.45 -2.44
CA VAL A 190 28.16 5.03 -3.34
C VAL A 190 29.08 6.00 -2.59
N THR A 191 28.52 6.91 -1.78
CA THR A 191 29.34 7.84 -0.97
C THR A 191 30.23 7.11 0.04
N VAL A 192 29.75 6.02 0.66
CA VAL A 192 30.52 5.21 1.59
C VAL A 192 31.70 4.55 0.88
N ILE A 193 31.48 3.94 -0.30
CA ILE A 193 32.55 3.32 -1.09
C ILE A 193 33.60 4.35 -1.50
N ILE A 194 33.17 5.52 -2.01
CA ILE A 194 34.09 6.60 -2.41
C ILE A 194 34.89 7.08 -1.20
N SER A 195 34.22 7.33 -0.07
CA SER A 195 34.89 7.76 1.16
C SER A 195 35.91 6.73 1.64
N GLY A 196 35.54 5.44 1.66
CA GLY A 196 36.41 4.33 2.07
C GLY A 196 37.65 4.21 1.20
N ASN A 197 37.50 4.37 -0.12
CA ASN A 197 38.61 4.36 -1.07
C ASN A 197 39.57 5.54 -0.84
N ILE A 198 39.05 6.75 -0.57
CA ILE A 198 39.87 7.92 -0.25
C ILE A 198 40.67 7.72 1.06
N TYR A 199 40.09 7.05 2.06
CA TYR A 199 40.75 6.85 3.35
C TYR A 199 41.88 5.83 3.31
N HIS A 200 41.78 4.81 2.46
CA HIS A 200 42.87 3.84 2.24
C HIS A 200 43.95 4.34 1.26
N LYS A 201 43.75 5.51 0.66
CA LYS A 201 44.72 6.13 -0.25
C LYS A 201 45.88 6.67 0.58
N SER A 202 47.12 6.26 0.26
CA SER A 202 48.34 6.74 0.90
C SER A 202 48.58 8.24 0.62
N ASP A 203 49.28 8.92 1.55
CA ASP A 203 49.52 10.38 1.55
C ASP A 203 50.24 10.94 0.30
N GLU A 204 50.74 10.09 -0.62
CA GLU A 204 51.52 10.51 -1.79
C GLU A 204 50.69 10.77 -3.06
N GLU A 205 49.42 10.40 -3.11
CA GLU A 205 48.61 10.57 -4.33
C GLU A 205 47.72 11.83 -4.31
N VAL A 206 47.92 12.71 -5.30
CA VAL A 206 47.20 13.99 -5.45
C VAL A 206 45.68 13.79 -5.46
N ILE A 207 45.00 14.30 -4.44
CA ILE A 207 43.53 14.26 -4.31
C ILE A 207 42.91 15.35 -5.20
N SER A 208 41.92 14.98 -6.02
CA SER A 208 41.19 15.93 -6.87
C SER A 208 40.45 16.99 -6.04
N LYS A 209 40.51 18.26 -6.47
CA LYS A 209 39.95 19.43 -5.75
C LYS A 209 38.45 19.34 -5.46
N TRP A 210 37.70 18.57 -6.27
CA TRP A 210 36.26 18.39 -6.09
C TRP A 210 35.92 17.51 -4.88
N ILE A 211 36.79 16.53 -4.58
CA ILE A 211 36.65 15.62 -3.43
C ILE A 211 36.87 16.37 -2.12
N VAL A 212 37.84 17.27 -2.08
CA VAL A 212 38.12 18.12 -0.90
C VAL A 212 36.91 18.98 -0.53
N LYS A 213 36.20 19.51 -1.53
CA LYS A 213 35.01 20.34 -1.33
C LYS A 213 33.83 19.52 -0.77
N PHE A 214 33.68 18.27 -1.20
CA PHE A 214 32.68 17.34 -0.65
C PHE A 214 33.01 16.92 0.79
N VAL A 215 34.27 16.60 1.07
CA VAL A 215 34.73 16.21 2.42
C VAL A 215 34.58 17.37 3.41
N GLN A 216 34.73 18.63 2.97
CA GLN A 216 34.46 19.80 3.81
C GLN A 216 32.98 19.92 4.20
N ILE A 217 32.05 19.59 3.30
CA ILE A 217 30.60 19.59 3.58
C ILE A 217 30.26 18.48 4.58
N ASP A 218 30.82 17.28 4.42
CA ASP A 218 30.64 16.17 5.35
C ASP A 218 31.26 16.47 6.73
N LYS A 219 32.44 17.11 6.77
CA LYS A 219 33.05 17.61 8.01
C LYS A 219 32.22 18.68 8.71
N LEU A 220 31.54 19.57 7.98
CA LEU A 220 30.62 20.55 8.55
C LEU A 220 29.44 19.86 9.24
N PHE A 221 28.87 18.83 8.60
CA PHE A 221 27.82 17.98 9.19
C PHE A 221 28.31 17.24 10.44
N ARG A 222 29.55 16.72 10.43
CA ARG A 222 30.19 16.09 11.59
C ARG A 222 30.49 17.08 12.73
N SER A 223 30.89 18.31 12.42
CA SER A 223 31.20 19.34 13.43
C SER A 223 29.95 19.78 14.19
N SER A 224 28.81 19.89 13.49
CA SER A 224 27.50 20.18 14.08
C SER A 224 27.11 19.12 15.11
N HIS A 225 27.38 17.84 14.84
CA HIS A 225 27.01 16.73 15.74
C HIS A 225 27.99 16.53 16.92
N LYS A 226 29.29 16.82 16.73
CA LYS A 226 30.30 16.78 17.81
C LYS A 226 30.08 17.90 18.83
N GLN A 227 29.53 19.03 18.40
CA GLN A 227 29.16 20.15 19.27
C GLN A 227 27.93 19.82 20.14
N VAL A 228 26.93 19.10 19.60
CA VAL A 228 25.76 18.64 20.38
C VAL A 228 26.13 17.58 21.43
N SER A 229 27.05 16.65 21.13
CA SER A 229 27.47 15.64 22.11
C SER A 229 28.37 16.20 23.22
N SER A 230 29.12 17.28 22.96
CA SER A 230 29.97 17.92 23.98
C SER A 230 29.16 18.84 24.91
N GLU A 231 28.12 19.53 24.40
CA GLU A 231 27.22 20.30 25.27
C GLU A 231 26.36 19.41 26.19
N LEU A 232 25.92 18.23 25.75
CA LEU A 232 25.19 17.29 26.62
C LEU A 232 26.06 16.69 27.74
N ILE A 233 27.35 16.45 27.48
CA ILE A 233 28.29 15.92 28.49
C ILE A 233 28.62 17.02 29.52
N ILE A 234 28.81 18.27 29.09
CA ILE A 234 29.07 19.39 30.00
C ILE A 234 27.84 19.73 30.86
N ALA A 235 26.62 19.57 30.32
CA ALA A 235 25.38 19.78 31.07
C ALA A 235 25.14 18.72 32.17
N ASN A 236 25.60 17.48 31.98
CA ASN A 236 25.49 16.42 33.00
C ASN A 236 26.60 16.47 34.06
N VAL A 237 27.80 16.96 33.74
CA VAL A 237 28.89 17.11 34.73
C VAL A 237 28.68 18.30 35.67
N LYS A 238 27.80 19.26 35.32
CA LYS A 238 27.47 20.42 36.19
C LYS A 238 26.32 20.16 37.18
N LYS A 239 25.78 18.94 37.23
CA LYS A 239 24.63 18.55 38.06
C LYS A 239 24.92 17.49 39.14
N GLU A 240 26.17 17.06 39.28
CA GLU A 240 26.69 16.30 40.43
C GLU A 240 27.72 17.15 41.19
#